data_AF-A0A4Y8BP14-F1
#
_entry.id   AF-A0A4Y8BP14-F1
#
_cell.length_a   1.000
_cell.length_b   1.000
_cell.length_c   1.000
_cell.angle_alpha   90.00
_cell.angle_beta   90.00
_cell.angle_gamma   90.00
#
_symmetry.space_group_name_H-M   'P 1'
#
loop_
_entity.id
_entity.type
_entity.pdbx_description
1 polymer ?
#
loop_
_entity_poly.entity_id
_entity_poly.type
_entity_poly.pdbx_seq_one_letter_code
_entity_poly.pdbx_strand_id
1 'polypeptide(L)'
;MLPKWDNSYSVHNARIDDQHKKLFELAAEVERISDRPVCKSDVKNLLAEFFTYMKNHFNDEEKYMQMIGYPNYEEHKKIHKEIIQMMIDLIKDIRSTNDLKEKLYVIAKQWLLGHILYEDMKVEKWRKSSLSTDEGDDASFEEVRDIVHEEEICTYLYSCNCKGKVHDVPYGIHNKIQNSGANFTCKVCKQPIKFYKKH
;
A
#
# COMPACT_ATOMS: atom_id res chain seq x y z
N MET A 1 -20.56 -4.41 -8.15
CA MET A 1 -19.32 -5.14 -8.34
C MET A 1 -18.17 -4.29 -7.85
N LEU A 2 -17.41 -4.83 -6.90
CA LEU A 2 -16.20 -4.19 -6.39
C LEU A 2 -15.04 -4.37 -7.37
N PRO A 3 -14.08 -3.43 -7.43
CA PRO A 3 -12.88 -3.62 -8.24
C PRO A 3 -12.07 -4.81 -7.72
N LYS A 4 -11.37 -5.47 -8.63
CA LYS A 4 -10.41 -6.54 -8.30
C LYS A 4 -9.01 -5.95 -8.23
N TRP A 5 -8.10 -6.65 -7.55
CA TRP A 5 -6.69 -6.30 -7.59
C TRP A 5 -6.19 -6.26 -9.03
N ASP A 6 -5.43 -5.23 -9.34
CA ASP A 6 -4.77 -5.00 -10.62
C ASP A 6 -3.38 -4.43 -10.32
N ASN A 7 -2.37 -4.80 -11.11
CA ASN A 7 -1.00 -4.36 -10.86
C ASN A 7 -0.82 -2.84 -11.01
N SER A 8 -1.75 -2.13 -11.65
CA SER A 8 -1.79 -0.65 -11.66
C SER A 8 -1.98 -0.03 -10.28
N TYR A 9 -2.41 -0.79 -9.28
CA TYR A 9 -2.54 -0.36 -7.87
C TYR A 9 -1.33 -0.75 -7.01
N SER A 10 -0.27 -1.27 -7.63
CA SER A 10 0.96 -1.62 -6.91
C SER A 10 1.66 -0.37 -6.39
N VAL A 11 1.99 -0.39 -5.10
CA VAL A 11 2.88 0.59 -4.47
C VAL A 11 4.35 0.14 -4.52
N HIS A 12 4.65 -0.85 -5.36
CA HIS A 12 5.95 -1.50 -5.57
C HIS A 12 6.69 -1.81 -4.27
N ASN A 13 5.94 -2.19 -3.25
CA ASN A 13 6.42 -2.71 -2.00
C ASN A 13 5.73 -4.05 -1.80
N ALA A 14 6.45 -5.15 -2.01
CA ALA A 14 5.87 -6.49 -2.09
C ALA A 14 5.00 -6.83 -0.88
N ARG A 15 5.46 -6.45 0.33
CA ARG A 15 4.71 -6.68 1.56
C ARG A 15 3.38 -5.92 1.59
N ILE A 16 3.38 -4.65 1.19
CA ILE A 16 2.14 -3.85 1.17
C ILE A 16 1.22 -4.31 0.05
N ASP A 17 1.75 -4.66 -1.13
CA ASP A 17 0.96 -5.18 -2.24
C ASP A 17 0.29 -6.52 -1.89
N ASP A 18 0.98 -7.40 -1.15
CA ASP A 18 0.38 -8.64 -0.67
C ASP A 18 -0.72 -8.38 0.37
N GLN A 19 -0.56 -7.34 1.20
CA GLN A 19 -1.63 -6.88 2.08
C GLN A 19 -2.83 -6.35 1.28
N HIS A 20 -2.59 -5.54 0.24
CA HIS A 20 -3.66 -5.07 -0.64
C HIS A 20 -4.39 -6.22 -1.29
N LYS A 21 -3.70 -7.20 -1.91
CA LYS A 21 -4.33 -8.37 -2.52
C LYS A 21 -5.28 -9.08 -1.56
N LYS A 22 -4.83 -9.34 -0.32
CA LYS A 22 -5.67 -9.96 0.70
C LYS A 22 -6.87 -9.09 1.11
N LEU A 23 -6.68 -7.78 1.19
CA LEU A 23 -7.75 -6.81 1.44
C LEU A 23 -8.81 -6.79 0.33
N PHE A 24 -8.38 -6.87 -0.94
CA PHE A 24 -9.27 -7.03 -2.09
C PHE A 24 -10.01 -8.38 -2.07
N GLU A 25 -9.36 -9.47 -1.68
CA GLU A 25 -10.01 -10.78 -1.50
C GLU A 25 -11.11 -10.74 -0.42
N LEU A 26 -10.83 -10.11 0.71
CA LEU A 26 -11.81 -9.93 1.78
C LEU A 26 -12.97 -9.04 1.33
N ALA A 27 -12.70 -7.96 0.60
CA ALA A 27 -13.75 -7.12 0.01
C ALA A 27 -14.63 -7.92 -0.97
N ALA A 28 -14.03 -8.80 -1.77
CA ALA A 28 -14.79 -9.69 -2.64
C ALA A 28 -15.68 -10.68 -1.84
N GLU A 29 -15.23 -11.16 -0.68
CA GLU A 29 -16.07 -11.97 0.22
C GLU A 29 -17.25 -11.15 0.77
N VAL A 30 -17.02 -9.90 1.17
CA VAL A 30 -18.08 -8.98 1.59
C VAL A 30 -19.15 -8.83 0.50
N GLU A 31 -18.74 -8.65 -0.76
CA GLU A 31 -19.69 -8.58 -1.88
C GLU A 31 -20.45 -9.90 -2.07
N ARG A 32 -19.78 -11.06 -1.93
CA ARG A 32 -20.43 -12.37 -2.07
C ARG A 32 -21.53 -12.62 -1.03
N ILE A 33 -21.33 -12.17 0.21
CA ILE A 33 -22.30 -12.41 1.30
C ILE A 33 -23.42 -11.35 1.33
N SER A 34 -23.26 -10.23 0.63
CA SER A 34 -24.24 -9.14 0.59
C SER A 34 -25.63 -9.66 0.16
N ASP A 35 -25.67 -10.40 -0.95
CA ASP A 35 -26.93 -10.85 -1.58
C ASP A 35 -27.35 -12.28 -1.19
N ARG A 36 -26.66 -12.90 -0.21
CA ARG A 36 -26.92 -14.30 0.20
C ARG A 36 -27.49 -14.39 1.60
N PRO A 37 -28.41 -15.32 1.91
CA PRO A 37 -28.76 -15.60 3.30
C PRO A 37 -27.54 -16.17 4.03
N VAL A 38 -27.08 -15.48 5.08
CA VAL A 38 -25.94 -15.89 5.92
C VAL A 38 -26.27 -15.63 7.39
N CYS A 39 -25.63 -16.38 8.28
CA CYS A 39 -25.83 -16.20 9.71
C CYS A 39 -25.13 -14.93 10.21
N LYS A 40 -25.71 -14.28 11.23
CA LYS A 40 -25.12 -13.07 11.84
C LYS A 40 -23.69 -13.32 12.35
N SER A 41 -23.39 -14.54 12.80
CA SER A 41 -22.05 -14.96 13.23
C SER A 41 -21.02 -14.83 12.11
N ASP A 42 -21.38 -15.24 10.90
CA ASP A 42 -20.45 -15.31 9.77
C ASP A 42 -20.06 -13.90 9.33
N VAL A 43 -21.05 -12.99 9.28
CA VAL A 43 -20.81 -11.58 8.97
C VAL A 43 -19.95 -10.90 10.06
N LYS A 44 -20.16 -11.25 11.33
CA LYS A 44 -19.32 -10.74 12.44
C LYS A 44 -17.89 -11.25 12.36
N ASN A 45 -17.69 -12.52 12.02
CA ASN A 45 -16.36 -13.11 11.87
C ASN A 45 -15.61 -12.44 10.71
N LEU A 46 -16.28 -12.25 9.56
CA LEU A 46 -15.70 -11.55 8.42
C LEU A 46 -15.33 -10.10 8.78
N LEU A 47 -16.22 -9.38 9.46
CA LEU A 47 -15.94 -8.02 9.95
C LEU A 47 -14.71 -7.98 10.88
N ALA A 48 -14.57 -8.95 11.80
CA ALA A 48 -13.44 -9.02 12.72
C ALA A 48 -12.11 -9.33 12.01
N GLU A 49 -12.12 -10.24 11.03
CA GLU A 49 -10.97 -10.52 10.17
C GLU A 49 -10.58 -9.26 9.38
N PHE A 50 -11.56 -8.63 8.74
CA PHE A 50 -11.38 -7.39 7.97
C PHE A 50 -10.73 -6.29 8.79
N PHE A 51 -11.28 -6.02 9.98
CA PHE A 51 -10.77 -5.01 10.89
C PHE A 51 -9.33 -5.29 11.35
N THR A 52 -9.05 -6.52 11.73
CA THR A 52 -7.71 -6.92 12.19
C THR A 52 -6.69 -6.75 11.06
N TYR A 53 -7.05 -7.15 9.85
CA TYR A 53 -6.17 -7.06 8.70
C TYR A 53 -5.89 -5.61 8.31
N MET A 54 -6.92 -4.77 8.25
CA MET A 54 -6.76 -3.32 7.98
C MET A 54 -5.84 -2.64 8.99
N LYS A 55 -6.03 -2.91 10.29
CA LYS A 55 -5.20 -2.31 11.33
C LYS A 55 -3.72 -2.67 11.18
N ASN A 56 -3.44 -3.93 10.84
CA ASN A 56 -2.07 -4.40 10.60
C ASN A 56 -1.47 -3.75 9.35
N HIS A 57 -2.26 -3.70 8.27
CA HIS A 57 -1.87 -3.04 7.02
C HIS A 57 -1.54 -1.56 7.23
N PHE A 58 -2.44 -0.77 7.83
CA PHE A 58 -2.21 0.65 8.13
C PHE A 58 -0.95 0.89 8.96
N ASN A 59 -0.69 0.04 9.96
CA ASN A 59 0.51 0.14 10.78
C ASN A 59 1.80 -0.17 9.99
N ASP A 60 1.76 -1.12 9.06
CA ASP A 60 2.91 -1.45 8.22
C ASP A 60 3.15 -0.38 7.15
N GLU A 61 2.08 0.13 6.55
CA GLU A 61 2.15 1.26 5.62
C GLU A 61 2.67 2.53 6.29
N GLU A 62 2.21 2.84 7.51
CA GLU A 62 2.70 3.97 8.29
C GLU A 62 4.21 3.90 8.54
N LYS A 63 4.72 2.71 8.90
CA LYS A 63 6.16 2.50 9.07
C LYS A 63 6.92 2.69 7.76
N TYR A 64 6.35 2.21 6.66
CA TYR A 64 6.91 2.39 5.33
C TYR A 64 6.97 3.86 4.92
N MET A 65 5.87 4.60 5.08
CA MET A 65 5.81 6.04 4.82
C MET A 65 6.85 6.82 5.62
N GLN A 66 7.03 6.50 6.91
CA GLN A 66 8.07 7.12 7.74
C GLN A 66 9.47 6.79 7.23
N MET A 67 9.72 5.54 6.86
CA MET A 67 11.02 5.09 6.34
C MET A 67 11.44 5.82 5.07
N ILE A 68 10.50 6.02 4.12
CA ILE A 68 10.76 6.73 2.87
C ILE A 68 10.67 8.26 3.00
N GLY A 69 10.35 8.76 4.19
CA GLY A 69 10.18 10.19 4.47
C GLY A 69 9.04 10.82 3.67
N TYR A 70 7.88 10.16 3.60
CA TYR A 70 6.68 10.68 2.93
C TYR A 70 6.19 11.96 3.63
N PRO A 71 6.10 13.11 2.93
CA PRO A 71 5.83 14.41 3.55
C PRO A 71 4.42 14.51 4.15
N ASN A 72 3.45 13.77 3.60
CA ASN A 72 2.05 13.83 4.04
C ASN A 72 1.70 12.71 5.03
N TYR A 73 2.70 12.09 5.67
CA TYR A 73 2.53 10.99 6.63
C TYR A 73 1.47 11.28 7.70
N GLU A 74 1.54 12.45 8.36
CA GLU A 74 0.62 12.78 9.44
C GLU A 74 -0.83 12.92 8.96
N GLU A 75 -1.03 13.35 7.72
CA GLU A 75 -2.37 13.46 7.14
C GLU A 75 -2.92 12.08 6.75
N HIS A 76 -2.10 11.24 6.10
CA HIS A 76 -2.47 9.86 5.76
C HIS A 76 -2.81 9.05 7.02
N LYS A 77 -2.05 9.23 8.09
CA LYS A 77 -2.33 8.61 9.40
C LYS A 77 -3.65 9.06 10.03
N LYS A 78 -4.10 10.30 9.79
CA LYS A 78 -5.43 10.74 10.24
C LYS A 78 -6.52 10.01 9.46
N ILE A 79 -6.36 9.86 8.15
CA ILE A 79 -7.28 9.10 7.31
C ILE A 79 -7.43 7.66 7.85
N HIS A 80 -6.32 6.99 8.20
CA HIS A 80 -6.38 5.67 8.85
C HIS A 80 -7.22 5.67 10.13
N LYS A 81 -6.97 6.64 11.02
CA LYS A 81 -7.72 6.76 12.28
C LYS A 81 -9.20 7.01 12.04
N GLU A 82 -9.54 7.84 11.06
CA GLU A 82 -10.92 8.11 10.67
C GLU A 82 -11.61 6.85 10.15
N ILE A 83 -10.96 6.09 9.27
CA ILE A 83 -11.50 4.82 8.77
C ILE A 83 -11.77 3.85 9.92
N ILE A 84 -10.81 3.68 10.84
CA ILE A 84 -10.98 2.82 12.02
C ILE A 84 -12.11 3.32 12.92
N GLN A 85 -12.21 4.63 13.16
CA GLN A 85 -13.25 5.22 13.99
C GLN A 85 -14.64 5.02 13.38
N MET A 86 -14.78 5.26 12.08
CA MET A 86 -16.04 5.05 11.38
C MET A 86 -16.46 3.57 11.39
N MET A 87 -15.51 2.62 11.29
CA MET A 87 -15.81 1.19 11.47
C MET A 87 -16.32 0.88 12.88
N ILE A 88 -15.69 1.43 13.92
CA ILE A 88 -16.11 1.25 15.31
C ILE A 88 -17.55 1.77 15.50
N ASP A 89 -17.86 2.94 14.94
CA ASP A 89 -19.18 3.55 15.08
C ASP A 89 -20.26 2.79 14.30
N LEU A 90 -19.92 2.23 13.13
CA LEU A 90 -20.82 1.33 12.39
C LEU A 90 -21.17 0.07 13.18
N ILE A 91 -20.24 -0.47 13.97
CA ILE A 91 -20.47 -1.66 14.80
C ILE A 91 -21.43 -1.37 15.96
N LYS A 92 -21.46 -0.13 16.46
CA LYS A 92 -22.30 0.24 17.62
C LYS A 92 -23.79 0.32 17.28
N ASP A 93 -24.16 0.71 16.06
CA ASP A 93 -25.57 0.88 15.64
C ASP A 93 -26.08 -0.29 14.77
N ILE A 94 -25.62 -1.52 14.99
CA ILE A 94 -26.08 -2.68 14.20
C ILE A 94 -27.48 -3.10 14.65
N ARG A 95 -28.48 -2.94 13.78
CA ARG A 95 -29.89 -3.26 14.07
C ARG A 95 -30.33 -4.63 13.56
N SER A 96 -29.69 -5.13 12.49
CA SER A 96 -30.01 -6.42 11.89
C SER A 96 -28.80 -7.02 11.17
N THR A 97 -28.91 -8.26 10.69
CA THR A 97 -27.86 -8.87 9.86
C THR A 97 -27.73 -8.17 8.51
N ASN A 98 -28.84 -7.72 7.91
CA ASN A 98 -28.80 -6.99 6.63
C ASN A 98 -28.15 -5.61 6.80
N ASP A 99 -28.49 -4.90 7.87
CA ASP A 99 -27.83 -3.63 8.23
C ASP A 99 -26.31 -3.81 8.41
N LEU A 100 -25.88 -4.89 9.07
CA LEU A 100 -24.45 -5.21 9.19
C LEU A 100 -23.77 -5.44 7.82
N LYS A 101 -24.43 -6.15 6.90
CA LYS A 101 -23.86 -6.40 5.56
C LYS A 101 -23.74 -5.12 4.74
N GLU A 102 -24.78 -4.30 4.72
CA GLU A 102 -24.78 -3.03 3.99
C GLU A 102 -23.64 -2.13 4.48
N LYS A 103 -23.50 -2.02 5.81
CA LYS A 103 -22.42 -1.25 6.44
C LYS A 103 -21.04 -1.82 6.13
N LEU A 104 -20.88 -3.15 6.18
CA LEU A 104 -19.63 -3.81 5.83
C LEU A 104 -19.26 -3.59 4.36
N TYR A 105 -20.25 -3.61 3.46
CA TYR A 105 -20.05 -3.29 2.05
C TYR A 105 -19.57 -1.85 1.84
N VAL A 106 -20.15 -0.88 2.56
CA VAL A 106 -19.71 0.52 2.51
C VAL A 106 -18.26 0.66 2.99
N ILE A 107 -17.89 0.03 4.12
CA ILE A 107 -16.51 0.04 4.61
C ILE A 107 -15.56 -0.49 3.54
N ALA A 108 -15.85 -1.68 2.99
CA ALA A 108 -14.99 -2.31 2.01
C ALA A 108 -14.84 -1.48 0.75
N LYS A 109 -15.95 -1.02 0.16
CA LYS A 109 -15.95 -0.29 -1.10
C LYS A 109 -15.38 1.12 -0.97
N GLN A 110 -15.95 1.90 -0.06
CA GLN A 110 -15.72 3.35 -0.05
C GLN A 110 -14.47 3.71 0.74
N TRP A 111 -14.25 3.06 1.88
CA TRP A 111 -13.15 3.43 2.76
C TRP A 111 -11.90 2.66 2.45
N LEU A 112 -11.96 1.33 2.38
CA LEU A 112 -10.76 0.55 2.12
C LEU A 112 -10.30 0.64 0.67
N LEU A 113 -11.13 0.19 -0.28
CA LEU A 113 -10.73 0.18 -1.69
C LEU A 113 -10.56 1.61 -2.21
N GLY A 114 -11.40 2.54 -1.77
CA GLY A 114 -11.19 3.97 -2.06
C GLY A 114 -9.84 4.47 -1.55
N HIS A 115 -9.46 4.15 -0.32
CA HIS A 115 -8.16 4.54 0.24
C HIS A 115 -7.00 3.97 -0.60
N ILE A 116 -6.98 2.67 -0.88
CA ILE A 116 -5.91 2.04 -1.67
C ILE A 116 -5.79 2.68 -3.07
N LEU A 117 -6.93 2.93 -3.72
CA LEU A 117 -6.95 3.45 -5.09
C LEU A 117 -6.57 4.94 -5.19
N TYR A 118 -6.68 5.71 -4.11
CA TYR A 118 -6.50 7.17 -4.15
C TYR A 118 -5.42 7.71 -3.21
N GLU A 119 -5.34 7.24 -1.97
CA GLU A 119 -4.39 7.73 -0.97
C GLU A 119 -3.05 7.00 -1.10
N ASP A 120 -3.04 5.66 -1.16
CA ASP A 120 -1.81 4.87 -1.21
C ASP A 120 -1.03 5.11 -2.51
N MET A 121 -1.75 5.40 -3.60
CA MET A 121 -1.16 5.80 -4.88
C MET A 121 -0.39 7.14 -4.80
N LYS A 122 -0.68 8.00 -3.82
CA LYS A 122 0.13 9.21 -3.57
C LYS A 122 1.48 8.84 -2.95
N VAL A 123 1.54 7.77 -2.15
CA VAL A 123 2.79 7.23 -1.57
C VAL A 123 3.66 6.65 -2.69
N GLU A 124 3.08 5.88 -3.60
CA GLU A 124 3.72 5.39 -4.83
C GLU A 124 4.33 6.52 -5.66
N LYS A 125 3.53 7.57 -5.94
CA LYS A 125 3.97 8.74 -6.69
C LYS A 125 5.14 9.44 -6.01
N TRP A 126 5.08 9.57 -4.68
CA TRP A 126 6.20 10.11 -3.91
C TRP A 126 7.46 9.25 -4.04
N ARG A 127 7.35 7.93 -3.88
CA ARG A 127 8.50 7.01 -4.00
C ARG A 127 9.17 7.16 -5.37
N LYS A 128 8.40 7.11 -6.46
CA LYS A 128 8.91 7.34 -7.83
C LYS A 128 9.65 8.67 -7.95
N SER A 129 9.04 9.73 -7.43
CA SER A 129 9.64 11.06 -7.47
C SER A 129 10.84 11.24 -6.51
N SER A 130 11.21 10.25 -5.69
CA SER A 130 12.27 10.43 -4.68
C SER A 130 13.70 10.35 -5.25
N LEU A 131 13.86 9.84 -6.49
CA LEU A 131 15.13 9.65 -7.18
C LEU A 131 15.20 10.45 -8.49
N SER A 132 16.37 11.01 -8.80
CA SER A 132 16.69 11.62 -10.10
C SER A 132 17.88 10.93 -10.75
N THR A 133 17.84 10.81 -12.07
CA THR A 133 18.96 10.35 -12.92
C THR A 133 19.60 11.55 -13.64
N ASP A 134 20.83 11.37 -14.12
CA ASP A 134 21.55 12.40 -14.89
C ASP A 134 20.90 12.70 -16.25
N GLU A 135 20.00 11.84 -16.75
CA GLU A 135 19.32 12.00 -18.05
C GLU A 135 18.03 12.85 -18.02
N GLY A 136 17.71 13.52 -16.90
CA GLY A 136 16.69 14.58 -16.87
C GLY A 136 15.22 14.15 -16.97
N ASP A 137 14.94 12.90 -17.34
CA ASP A 137 13.59 12.34 -17.34
C ASP A 137 13.29 11.53 -16.07
N ASP A 138 12.01 11.59 -15.65
CA ASP A 138 11.46 10.77 -14.57
C ASP A 138 11.87 9.32 -14.83
N ALA A 139 12.67 8.73 -13.93
CA ALA A 139 13.25 7.40 -14.14
C ALA A 139 12.12 6.45 -14.50
N SER A 140 12.00 6.14 -15.80
CA SER A 140 10.88 5.36 -16.31
C SER A 140 11.03 3.99 -15.70
N PHE A 141 10.15 3.73 -14.73
CA PHE A 141 9.95 2.43 -14.15
C PHE A 141 9.36 1.59 -15.27
N GLU A 142 10.22 0.95 -16.08
CA GLU A 142 9.78 -0.03 -17.06
C GLU A 142 8.92 -1.04 -16.29
N GLU A 143 7.62 -1.07 -16.63
CA GLU A 143 6.64 -1.98 -16.04
C GLU A 143 7.20 -3.39 -16.10
N VAL A 144 7.45 -3.97 -14.92
CA VAL A 144 7.96 -5.34 -14.79
C VAL A 144 6.91 -6.28 -15.36
N ARG A 145 7.15 -6.80 -16.56
CA ARG A 145 6.35 -7.87 -17.18
C ARG A 145 6.74 -9.20 -16.55
N ASP A 146 5.86 -9.72 -15.70
CA ASP A 146 5.53 -11.14 -15.50
C ASP A 146 6.67 -12.18 -15.63
N ILE A 147 7.78 -12.07 -14.88
CA ILE A 147 8.68 -13.21 -14.64
C ILE A 147 9.14 -13.22 -13.17
N VAL A 148 8.42 -13.95 -12.32
CA VAL A 148 8.73 -14.05 -10.88
C VAL A 148 10.01 -14.89 -10.67
N HIS A 149 11.17 -14.24 -10.56
CA HIS A 149 12.32 -14.80 -9.84
C HIS A 149 12.28 -14.31 -8.40
N GLU A 150 12.62 -15.16 -7.42
CA GLU A 150 12.62 -14.81 -5.98
C GLU A 150 13.46 -13.57 -5.65
N GLU A 151 14.42 -13.21 -6.52
CA GLU A 151 15.25 -12.00 -6.38
C GLU A 151 14.50 -10.70 -6.70
N GLU A 152 13.42 -10.73 -7.49
CA GLU A 152 12.65 -9.54 -7.88
C GLU A 152 11.62 -9.07 -6.84
N ILE A 153 11.32 -9.92 -5.84
CA ILE A 153 10.39 -9.60 -4.74
C ILE A 153 11.10 -8.78 -3.64
N CYS A 154 12.44 -8.70 -3.72
CA CYS A 154 13.24 -8.08 -2.68
C CYS A 154 13.26 -6.56 -2.81
N THR A 155 13.12 -5.88 -1.67
CA THR A 155 13.17 -4.42 -1.60
C THR A 155 14.62 -3.99 -1.38
N TYR A 156 15.20 -3.21 -2.30
CA TYR A 156 16.57 -2.73 -2.15
C TYR A 156 16.56 -1.34 -1.54
N LEU A 157 17.08 -1.24 -0.32
CA LEU A 157 17.11 0.02 0.40
C LEU A 157 18.44 0.73 0.15
N TYR A 158 18.35 2.01 -0.19
CA TYR A 158 19.47 2.90 -0.38
C TYR A 158 19.41 4.09 0.58
N SER A 159 20.55 4.67 0.91
CA SER A 159 20.66 5.82 1.81
C SER A 159 21.33 7.00 1.13
N CYS A 160 21.06 8.21 1.64
CA CYS A 160 21.73 9.45 1.22
C CYS A 160 22.08 10.30 2.45
N ASN A 161 22.58 11.52 2.23
CA ASN A 161 22.94 12.43 3.32
C ASN A 161 21.74 13.07 4.04
N CYS A 162 20.50 12.80 3.61
CA CYS A 162 19.31 13.22 4.36
C CYS A 162 19.17 12.40 5.64
N LYS A 163 19.07 13.08 6.79
CA LYS A 163 18.99 12.44 8.10
C LYS A 163 17.78 11.48 8.18
N GLY A 164 18.06 10.19 8.39
CA GLY A 164 17.04 9.15 8.59
C GLY A 164 16.25 8.75 7.35
N LYS A 165 16.58 9.28 6.17
CA LYS A 165 15.86 8.97 4.93
C LYS A 165 16.43 7.74 4.26
N VAL A 166 15.55 6.82 3.87
CA VAL A 166 15.87 5.66 3.04
C VAL A 166 15.11 5.79 1.72
N HIS A 167 15.74 5.33 0.64
CA HIS A 167 15.14 5.19 -0.67
C HIS A 167 14.80 3.73 -0.89
N ASP A 168 13.52 3.45 -1.09
CA ASP A 168 13.07 2.16 -1.59
C ASP A 168 13.31 2.14 -3.11
N VAL A 169 14.21 1.25 -3.53
CA VAL A 169 14.67 1.10 -4.90
C VAL A 169 14.28 -0.29 -5.39
N PRO A 170 13.33 -0.40 -6.34
CA PRO A 170 12.97 -1.70 -6.87
C PRO A 170 14.08 -2.30 -7.75
N TYR A 171 14.00 -3.62 -7.98
CA TYR A 171 15.08 -4.42 -8.58
C TYR A 171 15.64 -3.85 -9.89
N GLY A 172 14.79 -3.40 -10.82
CA GLY A 172 15.23 -2.85 -12.10
C GLY A 172 16.19 -1.65 -11.95
N ILE A 173 15.94 -0.76 -10.99
CA ILE A 173 16.84 0.37 -10.70
C ILE A 173 18.08 -0.12 -9.94
N HIS A 174 17.92 -1.02 -8.97
CA HIS A 174 19.05 -1.62 -8.27
C HIS A 174 20.06 -2.23 -9.26
N ASN A 175 19.56 -3.00 -10.24
CA ASN A 175 20.36 -3.61 -11.29
C ASN A 175 21.08 -2.56 -12.16
N LYS A 176 20.39 -1.48 -12.57
CA LYS A 176 21.01 -0.36 -13.31
C LYS A 176 22.12 0.32 -12.51
N ILE A 177 21.95 0.50 -11.19
CA ILE A 177 22.97 1.09 -10.31
C ILE A 177 24.18 0.16 -10.17
N GLN A 178 23.96 -1.12 -9.85
CA GLN A 178 25.06 -2.06 -9.54
C GLN A 178 25.79 -2.56 -10.77
N ASN A 179 25.07 -2.86 -11.85
CA ASN A 179 25.62 -3.56 -13.02
C ASN A 179 25.84 -2.66 -14.23
N SER A 180 25.06 -1.58 -14.39
CA SER A 180 25.20 -0.64 -15.52
C SER A 180 25.95 0.65 -15.16
N GLY A 181 26.30 0.84 -13.88
CA GLY A 181 27.00 2.04 -13.40
C GLY A 181 26.16 3.33 -13.47
N ALA A 182 24.84 3.20 -13.58
CA ALA A 182 23.94 4.35 -13.66
C ALA A 182 23.95 5.14 -12.35
N ASN A 183 24.08 6.47 -12.45
CA ASN A 183 24.17 7.36 -11.30
C ASN A 183 22.77 7.86 -10.91
N PHE A 184 22.32 7.45 -9.73
CA PHE A 184 21.04 7.90 -9.15
C PHE A 184 21.32 8.78 -7.94
N THR A 185 20.63 9.90 -7.86
CA THR A 185 20.78 10.89 -6.79
C THR A 185 19.48 11.12 -6.04
N CYS A 186 19.61 11.46 -4.76
CA CYS A 186 18.47 11.88 -3.96
C CYS A 186 17.96 13.24 -4.46
N LYS A 187 16.66 13.36 -4.79
CA LYS A 187 16.11 14.65 -5.25
C LYS A 187 16.24 15.80 -4.24
N VAL A 188 16.40 15.48 -2.95
CA VAL A 188 16.52 16.46 -1.85
C VAL A 188 17.95 16.95 -1.67
N CYS A 189 18.90 16.07 -1.34
CA CYS A 189 20.29 16.49 -1.06
C CYS A 189 21.19 16.51 -2.30
N LYS A 190 20.69 16.07 -3.46
CA LYS A 190 21.43 15.96 -4.73
C LYS A 190 22.69 15.09 -4.69
N GLN A 191 22.85 14.29 -3.63
CA GLN A 191 23.97 13.36 -3.48
C GLN A 191 23.63 11.99 -4.06
N PRO A 192 24.63 11.23 -4.57
CA PRO A 192 24.44 9.85 -4.98
C PRO A 192 23.88 8.99 -3.86
N ILE A 193 22.90 8.16 -4.19
CA ILE A 193 22.37 7.18 -3.24
C ILE A 193 23.32 5.99 -3.12
N LYS A 194 23.48 5.46 -1.91
CA LYS A 194 24.37 4.33 -1.63
C LYS A 194 23.57 3.14 -1.13
N PHE A 195 23.88 1.95 -1.64
CA PHE A 195 23.23 0.72 -1.20
C PHE A 195 23.37 0.58 0.33
N TYR A 196 22.26 0.29 0.99
CA TYR A 196 22.19 0.16 2.43
C TYR A 196 21.95 -1.29 2.84
N LYS A 197 20.82 -1.87 2.41
CA LYS A 197 20.51 -3.29 2.66
C LYS A 197 19.44 -3.81 1.71
N LYS A 198 19.41 -5.13 1.55
CA LYS A 198 18.30 -5.88 0.92
C LYS A 198 17.30 -6.25 2.02
N HIS A 199 16.01 -6.02 1.79
CA HIS A 199 14.93 -6.43 2.69
C HIS A 199 14.04 -7.48 2.04
#